data_AF-A0A0Q6V1E3-F1
#
_entry.id   AF-A0A0Q6V1E3-F1
#
_cell.length_a   1.000
_cell.length_b   1.000
_cell.length_c   1.000
_cell.angle_alpha   90.00
_cell.angle_beta   90.00
_cell.angle_gamma   90.00
#
_symmetry.space_group_name_H-M   'P 1'
#
loop_
_entity.id
_entity.type
_entity.pdbx_description
1 polymer ?
#
loop_
_entity_poly.entity_id
_entity_poly.type
_entity_poly.pdbx_seq_one_letter_code
_entity_poly.pdbx_strand_id
1 'polypeptide(L)'
;MRNSLALIAAGLVLTGGPALAQTAAPAPTPAPAPSYSSRVVTLAEAKTVVAAAEAEARKNGWTMVIVILESNGQQVFAEKMDGTQYGSNEVALKKAHTSANFRRPTSYFQDAVKAGTLNSIFTGATAVEGGELLLVDGKIVGSIGVSGGSGAQDGQVARAGAAALK
;
A
#
# COMPACT_ATOMS: atom_id res chain seq x y z
N MET A 1 26.19 -23.77 -77.09
CA MET A 1 26.90 -24.95 -76.52
C MET A 1 26.93 -24.76 -75.01
N ARG A 2 25.96 -25.36 -74.28
CA ARG A 2 26.14 -26.49 -73.33
C ARG A 2 26.89 -26.11 -72.04
N ASN A 3 26.12 -25.95 -70.93
CA ASN A 3 26.14 -26.80 -69.71
C ASN A 3 27.08 -26.25 -68.60
N SER A 4 26.83 -26.27 -67.28
CA SER A 4 25.90 -26.99 -66.40
C SER A 4 25.76 -26.27 -65.04
N LEU A 5 24.68 -26.54 -64.30
CA LEU A 5 24.47 -26.26 -62.88
C LEU A 5 25.53 -26.89 -61.96
N ALA A 6 25.80 -26.26 -60.81
CA ALA A 6 26.13 -26.95 -59.56
C ALA A 6 25.66 -26.12 -58.34
N LEU A 7 24.70 -26.68 -57.59
CA LEU A 7 24.33 -26.25 -56.25
C LEU A 7 25.47 -26.58 -55.27
N ILE A 8 25.79 -25.68 -54.35
CA ILE A 8 26.39 -26.03 -53.05
C ILE A 8 25.66 -25.26 -51.96
N ALA A 9 24.92 -26.00 -51.14
CA ALA A 9 24.35 -25.55 -49.88
C ALA A 9 25.47 -25.42 -48.84
N ALA A 10 25.59 -24.26 -48.19
CA ALA A 10 26.44 -24.08 -47.03
C ALA A 10 25.56 -23.80 -45.81
N GLY A 11 25.54 -24.76 -44.89
CA GLY A 11 24.72 -24.76 -43.68
C GLY A 11 25.06 -23.61 -42.73
N LEU A 12 24.02 -22.91 -42.27
CA LEU A 12 24.10 -21.96 -41.17
C LEU A 12 24.12 -22.77 -39.86
N VAL A 13 25.31 -22.92 -39.26
CA VAL A 13 25.48 -23.53 -37.94
C VAL A 13 24.98 -22.53 -36.88
N LEU A 14 23.82 -22.82 -36.27
CA LEU A 14 23.40 -22.17 -35.03
C LEU A 14 24.32 -22.66 -33.90
N THR A 15 25.25 -21.82 -33.46
CA THR A 15 25.98 -22.04 -32.20
C THR A 15 25.12 -21.54 -31.04
N GLY A 16 24.35 -22.46 -30.45
CA GLY A 16 23.70 -22.23 -29.16
C GLY A 16 24.74 -22.26 -28.03
N GLY A 17 25.23 -21.10 -27.63
CA GLY A 17 26.01 -20.97 -26.39
C GLY A 17 25.09 -21.19 -25.18
N PRO A 18 25.53 -21.89 -24.11
CA PRO A 18 24.72 -22.03 -22.92
C PRO A 18 24.52 -20.65 -22.29
N ALA A 19 23.28 -20.18 -22.27
CA ALA A 19 22.89 -19.03 -21.47
C ALA A 19 23.12 -19.40 -20.01
N LEU A 20 24.23 -18.92 -19.44
CA LEU A 20 24.47 -18.97 -18.01
C LEU A 20 23.31 -18.21 -17.37
N ALA A 21 22.40 -18.94 -16.72
CA ALA A 21 21.33 -18.35 -15.93
C ALA A 21 21.96 -17.44 -14.88
N GLN A 22 21.88 -16.13 -15.11
CA GLN A 22 22.35 -15.15 -14.16
C GLN A 22 21.44 -15.25 -12.94
N THR A 23 21.93 -15.89 -11.89
CA THR A 23 21.23 -15.97 -10.60
C THR A 23 20.96 -14.54 -10.16
N ALA A 24 19.67 -14.15 -10.13
CA ALA A 24 19.27 -12.85 -9.63
C ALA A 24 19.86 -12.65 -8.24
N ALA A 25 20.44 -11.47 -8.01
CA ALA A 25 20.95 -11.11 -6.69
C ALA A 25 19.82 -11.26 -5.65
N PRO A 26 20.13 -11.73 -4.42
CA PRO A 26 19.12 -11.82 -3.37
C PRO A 26 18.51 -10.44 -3.15
N ALA A 27 17.17 -10.40 -3.10
CA ALA A 27 16.45 -9.15 -2.86
C ALA A 27 16.92 -8.51 -1.54
N PRO A 28 17.05 -7.18 -1.48
CA PRO A 28 17.46 -6.50 -0.26
C PRO A 28 16.52 -6.85 0.89
N THR A 29 17.09 -7.11 2.07
CA THR A 29 16.32 -7.42 3.29
C THR A 29 15.42 -6.22 3.63
N PRO A 30 14.10 -6.40 3.78
CA PRO A 30 13.21 -5.30 4.14
C PRO A 30 13.64 -4.67 5.46
N ALA A 31 13.56 -3.33 5.54
CA ALA A 31 13.79 -2.63 6.80
C ALA A 31 12.85 -3.17 7.90
N PRO A 32 13.30 -3.27 9.15
CA PRO A 32 12.48 -3.77 10.24
C PRO A 32 11.26 -2.86 10.45
N ALA A 33 10.08 -3.47 10.65
CA ALA A 33 8.85 -2.72 10.88
C ALA A 33 8.95 -1.85 12.15
N PRO A 34 8.45 -0.60 12.16
CA PRO A 34 8.48 0.29 13.33
C PRO A 34 7.86 -0.37 14.56
N SER A 35 8.44 -0.19 15.76
CA SER A 35 7.87 -0.72 17.01
C SER A 35 6.63 0.05 17.45
N TYR A 36 5.73 -0.61 18.19
CA TYR A 36 4.66 0.09 18.89
C TYR A 36 5.22 1.03 19.96
N SER A 37 4.57 2.17 20.14
CA SER A 37 4.82 3.09 21.25
C SER A 37 4.14 2.58 22.53
N SER A 38 4.61 3.02 23.69
CA SER A 38 3.95 2.78 24.98
C SER A 38 2.71 3.68 25.17
N ARG A 39 2.61 4.76 24.39
CA ARG A 39 1.41 5.61 24.33
C ARG A 39 0.65 5.38 23.03
N VAL A 40 -0.62 5.71 23.05
CA VAL A 40 -1.49 5.70 21.87
C VAL A 40 -1.75 7.13 21.38
N VAL A 41 -2.28 7.25 20.16
CA VAL A 41 -2.75 8.52 19.61
C VAL A 41 -3.88 9.08 20.47
N THR A 42 -3.79 10.36 20.80
CA THR A 42 -4.83 11.06 21.55
C THR A 42 -5.96 11.53 20.62
N LEU A 43 -7.14 11.84 21.17
CA LEU A 43 -8.22 12.45 20.39
C LEU A 43 -7.82 13.79 19.74
N ALA A 44 -6.99 14.59 20.42
CA ALA A 44 -6.51 15.86 19.88
C ALA A 44 -5.62 15.65 18.65
N GLU A 45 -4.66 14.73 18.73
CA GLU A 45 -3.82 14.32 17.60
C GLU A 45 -4.65 13.72 16.46
N ALA A 46 -5.63 12.87 16.79
CA ALA A 46 -6.53 12.28 15.80
C ALA A 46 -7.30 13.35 15.02
N LYS A 47 -7.81 14.40 15.69
CA LYS A 47 -8.47 15.54 15.03
C LYS A 47 -7.52 16.32 14.13
N THR A 48 -6.25 16.49 14.51
CA THR A 48 -5.23 17.11 13.64
C THR A 48 -4.98 16.28 12.38
N VAL A 49 -4.80 14.97 12.53
CA VAL A 49 -4.60 14.02 11.42
C VAL A 49 -5.79 14.04 10.47
N VAL A 50 -7.01 13.96 11.02
CA VAL A 50 -8.26 13.95 10.24
C VAL A 50 -8.45 15.25 9.48
N ALA A 51 -8.26 16.42 10.13
CA ALA A 51 -8.42 17.71 9.45
C ALA A 51 -7.47 17.87 8.24
N ALA A 52 -6.24 17.35 8.33
CA ALA A 52 -5.31 17.36 7.22
C ALA A 52 -5.71 16.40 6.09
N ALA A 53 -6.19 15.20 6.42
CA ALA A 53 -6.72 14.26 5.45
C ALA A 53 -7.97 14.83 4.75
N GLU A 54 -8.92 15.38 5.51
CA GLU A 54 -10.13 16.01 4.98
C GLU A 54 -9.77 17.18 4.04
N ALA A 55 -8.82 18.03 4.43
CA ALA A 55 -8.36 19.13 3.58
C ALA A 55 -7.78 18.64 2.25
N GLU A 56 -6.99 17.56 2.26
CA GLU A 56 -6.47 16.95 1.03
C GLU A 56 -7.60 16.34 0.17
N ALA A 57 -8.57 15.65 0.79
CA ALA A 57 -9.73 15.12 0.05
C ALA A 57 -10.54 16.25 -0.61
N ARG A 58 -10.85 17.31 0.15
CA ARG A 58 -11.59 18.48 -0.34
C ARG A 58 -10.86 19.20 -1.47
N LYS A 59 -9.54 19.39 -1.35
CA LYS A 59 -8.71 20.00 -2.38
C LYS A 59 -8.81 19.27 -3.74
N ASN A 60 -8.99 17.95 -3.71
CA ASN A 60 -9.09 17.13 -4.92
C ASN A 60 -10.55 16.84 -5.34
N GLY A 61 -11.55 17.40 -4.65
CA GLY A 61 -12.96 17.16 -4.94
C GLY A 61 -13.43 15.73 -4.65
N TRP A 62 -12.79 15.05 -3.69
CA TRP A 62 -13.17 13.71 -3.27
C TRP A 62 -13.95 13.73 -1.96
N THR A 63 -14.84 12.77 -1.79
CA THR A 63 -15.59 12.56 -0.54
C THR A 63 -15.19 11.21 0.05
N MET A 64 -14.64 11.22 1.27
CA MET A 64 -14.06 10.04 1.90
C MET A 64 -14.64 9.75 3.29
N VAL A 65 -14.51 8.50 3.72
CA VAL A 65 -14.51 8.11 5.14
C VAL A 65 -13.07 8.12 5.62
N ILE A 66 -12.83 8.67 6.81
CA ILE A 66 -11.53 8.72 7.48
C ILE A 66 -11.70 8.11 8.88
N VAL A 67 -10.88 7.12 9.22
CA VAL A 67 -10.91 6.41 10.51
C VAL A 67 -9.52 6.46 11.15
N ILE A 68 -9.47 6.80 12.44
CA ILE A 68 -8.26 6.79 13.27
C ILE A 68 -8.40 5.72 14.35
N LEU A 69 -7.40 4.84 14.44
CA LEU A 69 -7.28 3.82 15.47
C LEU A 69 -6.04 4.05 16.33
N GLU A 70 -6.11 3.65 17.59
CA GLU A 70 -4.96 3.39 18.44
C GLU A 70 -4.10 2.23 17.88
N SER A 71 -2.87 2.09 18.36
CA SER A 71 -1.97 1.01 17.94
C SER A 71 -2.48 -0.41 18.23
N ASN A 72 -3.39 -0.55 19.20
CA ASN A 72 -4.06 -1.80 19.56
C ASN A 72 -5.33 -2.09 18.71
N GLY A 73 -5.66 -1.21 17.76
CA GLY A 73 -6.81 -1.32 16.88
C GLY A 73 -8.12 -0.73 17.44
N GLN A 74 -8.14 -0.13 18.62
CA GLN A 74 -9.34 0.54 19.15
C GLN A 74 -9.61 1.87 18.43
N GLN A 75 -10.87 2.15 18.14
CA GLN A 75 -11.24 3.36 17.39
C GLN A 75 -11.22 4.61 18.28
N VAL A 76 -10.50 5.63 17.81
CA VAL A 76 -10.43 6.95 18.46
C VAL A 76 -11.39 7.93 17.80
N PHE A 77 -11.43 7.92 16.47
CA PHE A 77 -12.22 8.86 15.69
C PHE A 77 -12.63 8.25 14.35
N ALA A 78 -13.82 8.61 13.88
CA ALA A 78 -14.25 8.34 12.53
C ALA A 78 -15.10 9.50 12.03
N GLU A 79 -14.90 9.90 10.78
CA GLU A 79 -15.80 10.81 10.09
C GLU A 79 -16.08 10.33 8.67
N LYS A 80 -17.22 10.76 8.15
CA LYS A 80 -17.64 10.49 6.79
C LYS A 80 -18.08 11.80 6.15
N MET A 81 -17.44 12.15 5.05
CA MET A 81 -17.85 13.29 4.24
C MET A 81 -19.22 13.02 3.58
N ASP A 82 -19.98 14.08 3.35
CA ASP A 82 -21.27 13.98 2.67
C ASP A 82 -21.11 13.44 1.24
N GLY A 83 -22.04 12.59 0.82
CA GLY A 83 -22.01 11.97 -0.50
C GLY A 83 -21.01 10.82 -0.67
N THR A 84 -20.21 10.46 0.34
CA THR A 84 -19.36 9.26 0.28
C THR A 84 -20.19 7.97 0.29
N GLN A 85 -19.81 7.01 -0.55
CA GLN A 85 -20.45 5.69 -0.64
C GLN A 85 -20.48 4.97 0.72
N TYR A 86 -21.58 4.27 1.01
CA TYR A 86 -21.80 3.61 2.31
C TYR A 86 -20.77 2.51 2.64
N GLY A 87 -20.31 1.78 1.62
CA GLY A 87 -19.30 0.73 1.78
C GLY A 87 -17.96 1.24 2.31
N SER A 88 -17.65 2.52 2.15
CA SER A 88 -16.39 3.10 2.62
C SER A 88 -16.25 3.10 4.13
N ASN A 89 -17.35 3.02 4.90
CA ASN A 89 -17.28 2.97 6.36
C ASN A 89 -16.47 1.77 6.83
N GLU A 90 -16.85 0.59 6.35
CA GLU A 90 -16.18 -0.66 6.72
C GLU A 90 -14.79 -0.76 6.08
N VAL A 91 -14.64 -0.30 4.83
CA VAL A 91 -13.36 -0.37 4.11
C VAL A 91 -12.29 0.51 4.78
N ALA A 92 -12.63 1.75 5.17
CA ALA A 92 -11.69 2.62 5.87
C ALA A 92 -11.24 2.01 7.21
N LEU A 93 -12.20 1.49 7.99
CA LEU A 93 -11.90 0.81 9.26
C LEU A 93 -10.98 -0.40 9.07
N LYS A 94 -11.26 -1.26 8.08
CA LYS A 94 -10.44 -2.43 7.78
C LYS A 94 -9.02 -2.07 7.31
N LYS A 95 -8.87 -0.98 6.54
CA LYS A 95 -7.55 -0.47 6.13
C LYS A 95 -6.74 0.06 7.31
N ALA A 96 -7.39 0.78 8.23
CA ALA A 96 -6.75 1.24 9.46
C ALA A 96 -6.29 0.04 10.32
N HIS A 97 -7.17 -0.93 10.57
CA HIS A 97 -6.83 -2.15 11.30
C HIS A 97 -5.66 -2.91 10.67
N THR A 98 -5.67 -3.04 9.35
CA THR A 98 -4.56 -3.70 8.64
C THR A 98 -3.24 -2.98 8.93
N SER A 99 -3.24 -1.65 8.92
CA SER A 99 -2.02 -0.90 9.19
C SER A 99 -1.55 -1.04 10.64
N ALA A 100 -2.47 -0.91 11.61
CA ALA A 100 -2.17 -1.11 13.03
C ALA A 100 -1.64 -2.52 13.33
N ASN A 101 -2.31 -3.56 12.84
CA ASN A 101 -2.01 -4.96 13.17
C ASN A 101 -0.72 -5.45 12.51
N PHE A 102 -0.45 -5.03 11.28
CA PHE A 102 0.69 -5.52 10.51
C PHE A 102 1.88 -4.57 10.50
N ARG A 103 1.76 -3.40 11.16
CA ARG A 103 2.84 -2.41 11.34
C ARG A 103 3.41 -1.94 10.01
N ARG A 104 2.54 -1.75 9.01
CA ARG A 104 2.90 -1.32 7.65
C ARG A 104 1.68 -0.79 6.90
N PRO A 105 1.84 0.07 5.90
CA PRO A 105 0.72 0.57 5.11
C PRO A 105 0.03 -0.54 4.30
N THR A 106 -1.24 -0.32 3.95
CA THR A 106 -1.99 -1.30 3.14
C THR A 106 -1.50 -1.40 1.70
N SER A 107 -0.76 -0.40 1.21
CA SER A 107 -0.08 -0.44 -0.10
C SER A 107 0.87 -1.64 -0.21
N TYR A 108 1.55 -2.02 0.87
CA TYR A 108 2.40 -3.21 0.91
C TYR A 108 1.66 -4.49 0.51
N PHE A 109 0.43 -4.67 1.03
CA PHE A 109 -0.41 -5.82 0.73
C PHE A 109 -0.98 -5.75 -0.68
N GLN A 110 -1.41 -4.55 -1.10
CA GLN A 110 -1.87 -4.31 -2.46
C GLN A 110 -0.79 -4.69 -3.49
N ASP A 111 0.46 -4.29 -3.25
CA ASP A 111 1.58 -4.58 -4.14
C ASP A 111 1.93 -6.07 -4.13
N ALA A 112 1.86 -6.74 -2.98
CA ALA A 112 2.00 -8.19 -2.89
C ALA A 112 0.94 -8.93 -3.72
N VAL A 113 -0.32 -8.51 -3.66
CA VAL A 113 -1.41 -9.08 -4.48
C VAL A 113 -1.15 -8.84 -5.97
N LYS A 114 -0.76 -7.61 -6.37
CA LYS A 114 -0.41 -7.29 -7.76
C LYS A 114 0.77 -8.12 -8.28
N ALA A 115 1.71 -8.46 -7.41
CA ALA A 115 2.85 -9.33 -7.72
C ALA A 115 2.50 -10.83 -7.74
N GLY A 116 1.23 -11.20 -7.57
CA GLY A 116 0.77 -12.59 -7.58
C GLY A 116 0.87 -13.31 -6.22
N THR A 117 1.26 -12.62 -5.16
CA THR A 117 1.31 -13.17 -3.79
C THR A 117 -0.07 -13.07 -3.13
N LEU A 118 -1.03 -13.84 -3.63
CA LEU A 118 -2.42 -13.82 -3.16
C LEU A 118 -2.57 -14.23 -1.69
N ASN A 119 -1.66 -15.06 -1.17
CA ASN A 119 -1.72 -15.51 0.22
C ASN A 119 -1.67 -14.37 1.26
N SER A 120 -1.20 -13.19 0.86
CA SER A 120 -1.20 -11.99 1.69
C SER A 120 -2.59 -11.62 2.22
N ILE A 121 -3.67 -11.90 1.48
CA ILE A 121 -5.05 -11.60 1.88
C ILE A 121 -5.63 -12.60 2.89
N PHE A 122 -5.12 -13.84 2.92
CA PHE A 122 -5.61 -14.88 3.85
C PHE A 122 -5.27 -14.59 5.31
N THR A 123 -4.41 -13.60 5.55
CA THR A 123 -4.09 -13.09 6.89
C THR A 123 -5.20 -12.21 7.49
N GLY A 124 -6.24 -11.87 6.73
CA GLY A 124 -7.25 -10.88 7.11
C GLY A 124 -6.85 -9.44 6.80
N ALA A 125 -5.68 -9.22 6.19
CA ALA A 125 -5.25 -7.91 5.71
C ALA A 125 -6.12 -7.41 4.55
N THR A 126 -6.48 -6.13 4.59
CA THR A 126 -7.11 -5.44 3.47
C THR A 126 -6.05 -4.97 2.49
N ALA A 127 -5.91 -5.68 1.37
CA ALA A 127 -4.92 -5.43 0.33
C ALA A 127 -5.32 -4.31 -0.64
N VAL A 128 -5.80 -3.20 -0.10
CA VAL A 128 -6.18 -2.00 -0.87
C VAL A 128 -5.54 -0.80 -0.20
N GLU A 129 -4.77 -0.01 -0.96
CA GLU A 129 -4.10 1.19 -0.47
C GLU A 129 -5.10 2.19 0.17
N GLY A 130 -4.65 2.89 1.22
CA GLY A 130 -5.46 3.83 1.99
C GLY A 130 -5.35 3.68 3.50
N GLY A 131 -4.61 2.69 4.00
CA GLY A 131 -4.21 2.60 5.40
C GLY A 131 -2.74 3.00 5.57
N GLU A 132 -2.47 3.87 6.55
CA GLU A 132 -1.13 4.35 6.89
C GLU A 132 -0.89 4.30 8.41
N LEU A 133 0.39 4.25 8.81
CA LEU A 133 0.80 4.31 10.21
C LEU A 133 0.82 5.75 10.70
N LEU A 134 0.42 5.96 11.96
CA LEU A 134 0.68 7.20 12.69
C LEU A 134 1.92 7.00 13.56
N LEU A 135 2.99 7.73 13.24
CA LEU A 135 4.29 7.60 13.88
C LEU A 135 4.62 8.84 14.69
N VAL A 136 5.15 8.62 15.90
CA VAL A 136 5.79 9.66 16.72
C VAL A 136 7.11 9.09 17.22
N ASP A 137 8.20 9.83 17.04
CA ASP A 137 9.57 9.38 17.34
C ASP A 137 9.92 8.02 16.71
N GLY A 138 9.42 7.78 15.49
CA GLY A 138 9.61 6.52 14.76
C GLY A 138 8.86 5.31 15.34
N LYS A 139 7.96 5.52 16.32
CA LYS A 139 7.13 4.47 16.94
C LYS A 139 5.66 4.64 16.59
N ILE A 140 4.96 3.52 16.45
CA ILE A 140 3.54 3.49 16.08
C ILE A 140 2.69 3.89 17.29
N VAL A 141 1.99 5.01 17.17
CA VAL A 141 0.98 5.46 18.16
C VAL A 141 -0.44 5.13 17.71
N GLY A 142 -0.63 4.84 16.42
CA GLY A 142 -1.93 4.52 15.84
C GLY A 142 -1.87 4.27 14.34
N SER A 143 -3.03 4.33 13.70
CA SER A 143 -3.16 4.22 12.24
C SER A 143 -4.31 5.07 11.74
N ILE A 144 -4.21 5.50 10.47
CA ILE A 144 -5.29 6.11 9.71
C ILE A 144 -5.73 5.16 8.60
N GLY A 145 -7.03 5.07 8.35
CA GLY A 145 -7.61 4.41 7.19
C GLY A 145 -8.57 5.32 6.46
N VAL A 146 -8.45 5.37 5.13
CA VAL A 146 -9.25 6.23 4.25
C VAL A 146 -9.90 5.40 3.15
N SER A 147 -11.15 5.72 2.83
CA SER A 147 -11.88 5.09 1.74
C SER A 147 -12.93 6.01 1.11
N GLY A 148 -12.97 6.04 -0.22
CA GLY A 148 -14.04 6.69 -0.99
C GLY A 148 -13.69 6.92 -2.45
N GLY A 149 -12.41 6.81 -2.82
CA GLY A 149 -11.95 6.83 -4.20
C GLY A 149 -11.27 5.52 -4.61
N SER A 150 -10.29 5.64 -5.50
CA SER A 150 -9.34 4.57 -5.81
C SER A 150 -8.32 4.40 -4.66
N GLY A 151 -7.67 3.23 -4.59
CA GLY A 151 -6.66 2.98 -3.55
C GLY A 151 -5.53 4.02 -3.54
N ALA A 152 -5.10 4.51 -4.71
CA ALA A 152 -4.08 5.56 -4.79
C ALA A 152 -4.56 6.90 -4.22
N GLN A 153 -5.83 7.27 -4.47
CA GLN A 153 -6.44 8.50 -3.92
C GLN A 153 -6.63 8.37 -2.40
N ASP A 154 -7.12 7.22 -1.94
CA ASP A 154 -7.25 6.92 -0.52
C ASP A 154 -5.88 6.98 0.18
N GLY A 155 -4.84 6.40 -0.43
CA GLY A 155 -3.46 6.45 0.07
C GLY A 155 -2.89 7.86 0.14
N GLN A 156 -3.12 8.69 -0.89
CA GLN A 156 -2.71 10.09 -0.88
C GLN A 156 -3.32 10.85 0.29
N VAL A 157 -4.62 10.71 0.51
CA VAL A 157 -5.33 11.36 1.61
C VAL A 157 -4.86 10.83 2.97
N ALA A 158 -4.68 9.51 3.11
CA ALA A 158 -4.17 8.89 4.33
C ALA A 158 -2.77 9.40 4.70
N ARG A 159 -1.87 9.51 3.71
CA ARG A 159 -0.51 10.06 3.91
C ARG A 159 -0.53 11.53 4.28
N ALA A 160 -1.40 12.34 3.67
CA ALA A 160 -1.55 13.74 4.04
C ALA A 160 -1.97 13.89 5.51
N GLY A 161 -2.92 13.07 5.98
CA GLY A 161 -3.28 13.00 7.39
C GLY A 161 -2.12 12.56 8.28
N ALA A 162 -1.48 11.44 7.96
CA ALA A 162 -0.37 10.90 8.76
C ALA A 162 0.79 11.88 8.89
N ALA A 163 1.13 12.62 7.82
CA ALA A 163 2.19 13.62 7.81
C ALA A 163 1.90 14.86 8.68
N ALA A 164 0.65 15.09 9.07
CA ALA A 164 0.29 16.20 9.96
C ALA A 164 0.61 15.91 11.44
N LEU A 165 0.87 14.65 11.78
CA LEU A 165 1.31 14.24 13.11
C LEU A 165 2.83 14.48 13.24
N LYS A 166 3.24 15.18 14.29
CA LYS A 166 4.64 15.52 14.58
C LYS A 166 5.16 14.73 15.78
#